data_AF-A0A2N2HHM4-F1
#
_entry.id   AF-A0A2N2HHM4-F1
#
_cell.length_a   1.000
_cell.length_b   1.000
_cell.length_c   1.000
_cell.angle_alpha   90.00
_cell.angle_beta   90.00
_cell.angle_gamma   90.00
#
_symmetry.space_group_name_H-M   'P 1'
#
loop_
_entity.id
_entity.type
_entity.pdbx_description
1 polymer ?
#
loop_
_entity_poly.entity_id
_entity_poly.type
_entity_poly.pdbx_seq_one_letter_code
_entity_poly.pdbx_strand_id
1 'polypeptide(L)'
;MNLESLTPESFIHRLRSLGQHRAAFVLDPSSKRLRSSHEELDDVAQAIQGDERDFHRHEAIFFEIGPKTGVLLGAFVHKTVRGQAAGGVRFWPYASLGAFVRDGLRLARGMGRKNALAGLWWGGGKGVIARPADDRYRDPSFRKTLYREYGAFITSLRGCYVTAEDAGTTAPDMAEIFRTTRFVTCVPPAVGGSGNPSFATAKGVVCAMEGALHTLGKGTLEGRRVAMQGV
;
A
#
# COMPACT_ATOMS: atom_id res chain seq x y z
N MET A 1 -7.60 22.55 -1.26
CA MET A 1 -8.40 21.81 -0.26
C MET A 1 -7.48 21.30 0.84
N ASN A 2 -7.96 21.18 2.09
CA ASN A 2 -7.22 20.51 3.16
C ASN A 2 -7.64 19.03 3.23
N LEU A 3 -6.71 18.10 2.94
CA LEU A 3 -7.01 16.66 3.03
C LEU A 3 -7.19 16.16 4.46
N GLU A 4 -6.74 16.93 5.45
CA GLU A 4 -6.90 16.58 6.86
C GLU A 4 -8.34 16.74 7.37
N SER A 5 -9.12 17.62 6.74
CA SER A 5 -10.53 17.82 7.10
C SER A 5 -11.49 16.87 6.37
N LEU A 6 -11.00 16.08 5.42
CA LEU A 6 -11.82 15.14 4.65
C LEU A 6 -11.59 13.73 5.17
N THR A 7 -12.63 12.98 5.52
CA THR A 7 -12.48 11.55 5.88
C THR A 7 -12.53 10.66 4.63
N PRO A 8 -12.08 9.40 4.70
CA PRO A 8 -12.31 8.44 3.62
C PRO A 8 -13.78 8.32 3.23
N GLU A 9 -14.71 8.34 4.18
CA GLU A 9 -16.17 8.26 3.95
C GLU A 9 -16.70 9.49 3.21
N SER A 10 -16.28 10.70 3.61
CA SER A 10 -16.66 11.92 2.90
C SER A 10 -16.08 11.95 1.48
N PHE A 11 -14.87 11.43 1.28
CA PHE A 11 -14.31 11.27 -0.06
C PHE A 11 -15.07 10.26 -0.92
N ILE A 12 -15.48 9.12 -0.35
CA ILE A 12 -16.35 8.14 -1.01
C ILE A 12 -17.66 8.81 -1.46
N HIS A 13 -18.30 9.59 -0.58
CA HIS A 13 -19.52 10.30 -0.91
C HIS A 13 -19.31 11.31 -2.04
N ARG A 14 -18.25 12.11 -1.98
CA ARG A 14 -17.87 13.05 -3.04
C ARG A 14 -17.66 12.36 -4.38
N LEU A 15 -16.95 11.23 -4.41
CA LEU A 15 -16.70 10.52 -5.66
C LEU A 15 -18.00 9.96 -6.25
N ARG A 16 -18.88 9.42 -5.40
CA ARG A 16 -20.21 8.94 -5.81
C ARG A 16 -21.13 10.07 -6.32
N SER A 17 -21.09 11.25 -5.72
CA SER A 17 -21.91 12.38 -6.19
C SER A 17 -21.51 12.87 -7.58
N LEU A 18 -20.27 12.58 -8.00
CA LEU A 18 -19.77 12.82 -9.36
C LEU A 18 -20.14 11.68 -10.33
N GLY A 19 -20.88 10.65 -9.89
CA GLY A 19 -21.15 9.44 -10.68
C GLY A 19 -19.93 8.55 -10.88
N GLN A 20 -18.85 8.77 -10.12
CA GLN A 20 -17.59 8.06 -10.25
C GLN A 20 -17.42 7.01 -9.15
N HIS A 21 -16.68 5.95 -9.45
CA HIS A 21 -16.26 4.93 -8.48
C HIS A 21 -14.73 4.74 -8.45
N ARG A 22 -14.02 5.43 -9.34
CA ARG A 22 -12.55 5.43 -9.44
C ARG A 22 -12.03 6.85 -9.57
N ALA A 23 -10.84 7.06 -9.03
CA ALA A 23 -10.05 8.27 -9.24
C ALA A 23 -8.58 7.87 -9.48
N ALA A 24 -7.90 8.57 -10.38
CA ALA A 24 -6.47 8.41 -10.58
C ALA A 24 -5.78 9.78 -10.49
N PHE A 25 -4.55 9.78 -10.01
CA PHE A 25 -3.68 10.94 -9.97
C PHE A 25 -2.32 10.54 -10.54
N VAL A 26 -2.00 11.01 -11.74
CA VAL A 26 -0.85 10.54 -12.51
C VAL A 26 0.11 11.69 -12.76
N LEU A 27 1.39 11.48 -12.49
CA LEU A 27 2.41 12.51 -12.70
C LEU A 27 2.72 12.62 -14.19
N ASP A 28 2.44 13.79 -14.75
CA ASP A 28 2.88 14.12 -16.10
C ASP A 28 4.41 14.36 -16.11
N PRO A 29 5.18 13.59 -16.88
CA PRO A 29 6.63 13.72 -16.94
C PRO A 29 7.09 15.10 -17.45
N SER A 30 6.32 15.72 -18.33
CA SER A 30 6.67 16.97 -19.02
C SER A 30 6.42 18.18 -18.12
N SER A 31 5.18 18.34 -17.64
CA SER A 31 4.78 19.45 -16.80
C SER A 31 5.20 19.27 -15.33
N LYS A 32 5.57 18.05 -14.93
CA LYS A 32 5.86 17.65 -13.55
C LYS A 32 4.68 17.92 -12.61
N ARG A 33 3.46 17.96 -13.14
CA ARG A 33 2.22 18.14 -12.40
C ARG A 33 1.47 16.82 -12.28
N LEU A 34 0.85 16.62 -11.12
CA LEU A 34 -0.06 15.52 -10.88
C LEU A 34 -1.41 15.86 -11.51
N ARG A 35 -1.84 15.06 -12.49
CA ARG A 35 -3.13 15.23 -13.17
C ARG A 35 -4.14 14.28 -12.54
N SER A 36 -5.29 14.80 -12.11
CA SER A 36 -6.41 13.94 -11.74
C SER A 36 -7.06 13.32 -12.99
N SER A 37 -7.78 12.23 -12.80
CA SER A 37 -8.64 11.65 -13.84
C SER A 37 -9.89 12.48 -14.13
N HIS A 38 -10.32 13.30 -13.15
CA HIS A 38 -11.54 14.11 -13.18
C HIS A 38 -11.21 15.52 -12.68
N GLU A 39 -11.61 16.55 -13.42
CA GLU A 39 -11.30 17.96 -13.10
C GLU A 39 -11.82 18.35 -11.71
N GLU A 40 -12.94 17.79 -11.28
CA GLU A 40 -13.54 18.01 -9.97
C GLU A 40 -12.69 17.45 -8.81
N LEU A 41 -11.59 16.76 -9.10
CA LEU A 41 -10.61 16.25 -8.12
C LEU A 41 -9.23 16.92 -8.24
N ASP A 42 -9.09 17.98 -9.05
CA ASP A 42 -7.82 18.71 -9.20
C ASP A 42 -7.32 19.29 -7.87
N ASP A 43 -8.23 19.70 -6.99
CA ASP A 43 -7.91 20.17 -5.65
C ASP A 43 -7.26 19.08 -4.78
N VAL A 44 -7.65 17.81 -4.97
CA VAL A 44 -7.03 16.65 -4.33
C VAL A 44 -5.64 16.41 -4.94
N ALA A 45 -5.51 16.48 -6.26
CA ALA A 45 -4.23 16.32 -6.95
C ALA A 45 -3.21 17.37 -6.48
N GLN A 46 -3.62 18.64 -6.39
CA GLN A 46 -2.82 19.75 -5.89
C GLN A 46 -2.40 19.53 -4.43
N ALA A 47 -3.33 19.08 -3.58
CA ALA A 47 -3.02 18.83 -2.17
C ALA A 47 -2.05 17.66 -1.99
N ILE A 48 -2.17 16.59 -2.78
CA ILE A 48 -1.20 15.48 -2.80
C ILE A 48 0.17 15.99 -3.26
N GLN A 49 0.23 16.74 -4.36
CA GLN A 49 1.49 17.25 -4.89
C GLN A 49 2.17 18.26 -3.97
N GLY A 50 1.38 19.02 -3.20
CA GLY A 50 1.86 19.97 -2.20
C GLY A 50 2.36 19.33 -0.90
N ASP A 51 2.26 18.00 -0.74
CA ASP A 51 2.84 17.30 0.40
C ASP A 51 4.38 17.26 0.29
N GLU A 52 5.05 18.17 0.98
CA GLU A 52 6.52 18.27 0.95
C GLU A 52 7.24 17.14 1.70
N ARG A 53 6.51 16.31 2.45
CA ARG A 53 7.10 15.30 3.35
C ARG A 53 7.19 13.93 2.69
N ASP A 54 6.09 13.45 2.14
CA ASP A 54 5.90 12.07 1.73
C ASP A 54 5.66 11.93 0.23
N PHE A 55 5.07 12.93 -0.44
CA PHE A 55 5.04 12.93 -1.90
C PHE A 55 6.46 13.11 -2.45
N HIS A 56 6.86 12.21 -3.34
CA HIS A 56 8.22 12.20 -3.91
C HIS A 56 8.14 11.85 -5.39
N ARG A 57 7.41 12.68 -6.14
CA ARG A 57 7.19 12.50 -7.59
C ARG A 57 6.70 11.08 -7.89
N HIS A 58 5.74 10.60 -7.08
CA HIS A 58 5.07 9.32 -7.31
C HIS A 58 4.50 9.31 -8.73
N GLU A 59 4.71 8.24 -9.45
CA GLU A 59 4.29 8.12 -10.85
C GLU A 59 2.77 8.09 -10.97
N ALA A 60 2.09 7.41 -10.05
CA ALA A 60 0.64 7.36 -10.03
C ALA A 60 0.07 7.00 -8.65
N ILE A 61 -1.17 7.41 -8.41
CA ILE A 61 -1.99 7.05 -7.26
C ILE A 61 -3.37 6.71 -7.80
N PHE A 62 -3.92 5.58 -7.38
CA PHE A 62 -5.20 5.07 -7.84
C PHE A 62 -6.10 4.78 -6.66
N PHE A 63 -7.36 5.22 -6.75
CA PHE A 63 -8.42 4.91 -5.79
C PHE A 63 -9.59 4.22 -6.49
N GLU A 64 -10.22 3.30 -5.77
CA GLU A 64 -11.47 2.66 -6.15
C GLU A 64 -12.39 2.51 -4.94
N ILE A 65 -13.69 2.69 -5.13
CA ILE A 65 -14.70 2.31 -4.15
C ILE A 65 -15.09 0.86 -4.42
N GLY A 66 -14.87 -0.02 -3.45
CA GLY A 66 -15.30 -1.41 -3.53
C GLY A 66 -16.78 -1.51 -3.89
N PRO A 67 -17.16 -2.16 -5.00
CA PRO A 67 -18.52 -2.05 -5.55
C PRO A 67 -19.61 -2.59 -4.62
N LYS A 68 -19.32 -3.62 -3.82
CA LYS A 68 -20.23 -4.22 -2.84
C LYS A 68 -19.93 -3.74 -1.43
N THR A 69 -18.65 -3.65 -1.06
CA THR A 69 -18.28 -3.27 0.31
C THR A 69 -18.38 -1.77 0.58
N GLY A 70 -18.30 -0.95 -0.47
CA GLY A 70 -18.28 0.51 -0.38
C GLY A 70 -17.00 1.07 0.24
N VAL A 71 -15.93 0.26 0.35
CA VAL A 71 -14.68 0.63 1.02
C VAL A 71 -13.74 1.35 0.06
N LEU A 72 -13.02 2.37 0.54
CA LEU A 72 -11.99 3.04 -0.24
C LEU A 72 -10.73 2.18 -0.32
N LEU A 73 -10.38 1.79 -1.55
CA LEU A 73 -9.20 1.02 -1.92
C LEU A 73 -8.18 1.97 -2.54
N GLY A 74 -6.89 1.79 -2.25
CA GLY A 74 -5.83 2.62 -2.77
C GLY A 74 -4.59 1.84 -3.19
N ALA A 75 -3.99 2.26 -4.30
CA ALA A 75 -2.69 1.77 -4.78
C ALA A 75 -1.80 2.97 -5.15
N PHE A 76 -0.59 3.00 -4.59
CA PHE A 76 0.36 4.09 -4.69
C PHE A 76 1.61 3.58 -5.40
N VAL A 77 1.95 4.17 -6.55
CA VAL A 77 3.10 3.81 -7.37
C VAL A 77 4.14 4.91 -7.22
N HIS A 78 5.21 4.63 -6.48
CA HIS A 78 6.31 5.59 -6.29
C HIS A 78 7.17 5.67 -7.53
N LYS A 79 7.82 4.56 -7.90
CA LYS A 79 8.71 4.47 -9.07
C LYS A 79 8.68 3.08 -9.69
N THR A 80 8.74 3.01 -11.01
CA THR A 80 8.85 1.76 -11.79
C THR A 80 10.19 1.60 -12.53
N VAL A 81 11.17 2.46 -12.22
CA VAL A 81 12.49 2.50 -12.89
C VAL A 81 13.29 1.18 -12.85
N ARG A 82 13.02 0.30 -11.88
CA ARG A 82 13.68 -1.02 -11.74
C ARG A 82 12.77 -2.20 -12.09
N GLY A 83 11.54 -1.93 -12.55
CA GLY A 83 10.51 -2.94 -12.78
C GLY A 83 9.15 -2.51 -12.21
N GLN A 84 8.17 -3.42 -12.21
CA GLN A 84 6.85 -3.16 -11.65
C GLN A 84 6.93 -2.66 -10.20
N ALA A 85 6.02 -1.78 -9.79
CA ALA A 85 5.98 -1.37 -8.41
C ALA A 85 5.51 -2.53 -7.52
N ALA A 86 6.18 -2.78 -6.40
CA ALA A 86 5.81 -3.87 -5.50
C ALA A 86 5.78 -3.42 -4.04
N GLY A 87 4.82 -3.96 -3.28
CA GLY A 87 4.69 -3.74 -1.85
C GLY A 87 3.44 -4.38 -1.27
N GLY A 88 3.34 -4.44 0.07
CA GLY A 88 2.15 -4.97 0.74
C GLY A 88 0.93 -4.05 0.67
N VAL A 89 -0.26 -4.61 0.85
CA VAL A 89 -1.50 -3.85 1.11
C VAL A 89 -1.78 -3.80 2.60
N ARG A 90 -1.96 -2.59 3.13
CA ARG A 90 -2.29 -2.35 4.53
C ARG A 90 -3.80 -2.12 4.71
N PHE A 91 -4.38 -2.77 5.72
CA PHE A 91 -5.76 -2.56 6.13
C PHE A 91 -5.80 -1.83 7.49
N TRP A 92 -6.12 -0.54 7.48
CA TRP A 92 -5.93 0.32 8.65
C TRP A 92 -7.03 1.40 8.75
N PRO A 93 -7.44 1.81 9.97
CA PRO A 93 -8.36 2.94 10.12
C PRO A 93 -7.62 4.26 9.88
N TYR A 94 -8.24 5.19 9.16
CA TYR A 94 -7.67 6.51 8.90
C TYR A 94 -8.65 7.60 9.32
N ALA A 95 -8.19 8.51 10.16
CA ALA A 95 -9.00 9.64 10.64
C ALA A 95 -9.25 10.70 9.54
N SER A 96 -8.38 10.76 8.53
CA SER A 96 -8.48 11.68 7.40
C SER A 96 -7.98 11.02 6.12
N LEU A 97 -8.41 11.57 4.98
CA LEU A 97 -7.89 11.23 3.66
C LEU A 97 -6.42 11.62 3.57
N GLY A 98 -6.01 12.71 4.21
CA GLY A 98 -4.60 13.09 4.34
C GLY A 98 -3.75 12.00 5.01
N ALA A 99 -4.24 11.38 6.08
CA ALA A 99 -3.56 10.24 6.72
C ALA A 99 -3.51 9.01 5.80
N PHE A 100 -4.60 8.69 5.09
CA PHE A 100 -4.66 7.61 4.11
C PHE A 100 -3.64 7.80 2.97
N VAL A 101 -3.60 9.00 2.40
CA VAL A 101 -2.67 9.38 1.33
C VAL A 101 -1.23 9.33 1.81
N ARG A 102 -0.91 9.97 2.93
CA ARG A 102 0.47 10.03 3.45
C ARG A 102 1.02 8.66 3.78
N ASP A 103 0.21 7.75 4.35
CA ASP A 103 0.67 6.39 4.62
C ASP A 103 1.01 5.65 3.32
N GLY A 104 0.13 5.73 2.31
CA GLY A 104 0.38 5.17 0.98
C GLY A 104 1.65 5.73 0.32
N LEU A 105 1.81 7.06 0.30
CA LEU A 105 2.97 7.73 -0.28
C LEU A 105 4.27 7.33 0.41
N ARG A 106 4.31 7.44 1.74
CA ARG A 106 5.50 7.15 2.56
C ARG A 106 5.94 5.70 2.42
N LEU A 107 4.99 4.76 2.49
CA LEU A 107 5.29 3.33 2.40
C LEU A 107 5.69 2.92 0.98
N ALA A 108 5.08 3.48 -0.07
CA ALA A 108 5.48 3.20 -1.45
C ALA A 108 6.91 3.67 -1.73
N ARG A 109 7.28 4.86 -1.21
CA ARG A 109 8.66 5.35 -1.25
C ARG A 109 9.62 4.44 -0.49
N GLY A 110 9.21 3.98 0.69
CA GLY A 110 9.97 3.01 1.49
C GLY A 110 10.24 1.71 0.74
N MET A 111 9.24 1.19 0.02
CA MET A 111 9.40 -0.02 -0.80
C MET A 111 10.38 0.17 -1.95
N GLY A 112 10.36 1.32 -2.63
CA GLY A 112 11.34 1.62 -3.68
C GLY A 112 12.78 1.60 -3.17
N ARG A 113 13.02 2.24 -2.02
CA ARG A 113 14.35 2.22 -1.36
C ARG A 113 14.74 0.81 -0.90
N LYS A 114 13.82 0.08 -0.27
CA LYS A 114 14.05 -1.29 0.21
C LYS A 114 14.43 -2.21 -0.94
N ASN A 115 13.66 -2.21 -2.03
CA ASN A 115 13.89 -3.06 -3.18
C ASN A 115 15.22 -2.75 -3.87
N ALA A 116 15.55 -1.46 -4.02
CA ALA A 116 16.84 -1.05 -4.59
C ALA A 116 18.04 -1.47 -3.72
N LEU A 117 17.98 -1.26 -2.40
CA LEU A 117 19.05 -1.64 -1.46
C LEU A 117 19.23 -3.16 -1.37
N ALA A 118 18.15 -3.92 -1.52
CA ALA A 118 18.19 -5.38 -1.56
C ALA A 118 18.62 -5.94 -2.94
N GLY A 119 18.96 -5.09 -3.91
CA GLY A 119 19.37 -5.50 -5.25
C GLY A 119 18.25 -6.07 -6.12
N LEU A 120 16.98 -5.89 -5.72
CA LEU A 120 15.84 -6.46 -6.42
C LEU A 120 15.45 -5.64 -7.65
N TRP A 121 14.89 -6.32 -8.66
CA TRP A 121 14.32 -5.71 -9.87
C TRP A 121 12.83 -5.40 -9.69
N TRP A 122 12.54 -4.68 -8.61
CA TRP A 122 11.21 -4.15 -8.31
C TRP A 122 11.27 -2.64 -8.11
N GLY A 123 10.22 -1.96 -8.56
CA GLY A 123 9.92 -0.58 -8.21
C GLY A 123 9.38 -0.44 -6.78
N GLY A 124 8.91 0.76 -6.44
CA GLY A 124 8.29 1.06 -5.15
C GLY A 124 6.78 1.20 -5.27
N GLY A 125 6.02 0.34 -4.60
CA GLY A 125 4.56 0.41 -4.56
C GLY A 125 3.99 0.18 -3.18
N LYS A 126 2.74 0.60 -2.96
CA LYS A 126 2.00 0.25 -1.74
C LYS A 126 0.50 0.26 -1.95
N GLY A 127 -0.16 -0.71 -1.33
CA GLY A 127 -1.61 -0.76 -1.19
C GLY A 127 -2.04 -0.22 0.17
N VAL A 128 -3.16 0.49 0.22
CA VAL A 128 -3.83 0.83 1.47
C VAL A 128 -5.34 0.67 1.28
N ILE A 129 -6.02 0.17 2.30
CA ILE A 129 -7.47 0.00 2.34
C ILE A 129 -7.96 0.73 3.60
N ALA A 130 -8.90 1.66 3.44
CA ALA A 130 -9.46 2.40 4.55
C ALA A 130 -10.41 1.52 5.34
N ARG A 131 -9.97 1.00 6.49
CA ARG A 131 -10.79 0.12 7.31
C ARG A 131 -12.05 0.86 7.76
N PRO A 132 -13.26 0.31 7.51
CA PRO A 132 -14.50 0.87 8.02
C PRO A 132 -14.47 1.08 9.53
N ALA A 133 -15.14 2.13 10.01
CA ALA A 133 -15.25 2.42 11.44
C ALA A 133 -16.17 1.44 12.19
N ASP A 134 -17.11 0.80 11.48
CA ASP A 134 -18.01 -0.21 12.04
C ASP A 134 -17.38 -1.61 12.09
N ASP A 135 -17.92 -2.50 12.91
CA ASP A 135 -17.33 -3.83 13.13
C ASP A 135 -17.51 -4.82 11.97
N ARG A 136 -18.15 -4.42 10.86
CA ARG A 136 -18.36 -5.30 9.70
C ARG A 136 -17.05 -5.81 9.10
N TYR A 137 -15.93 -5.10 9.30
CA TYR A 137 -14.61 -5.59 8.87
C TYR A 137 -14.15 -6.88 9.57
N ARG A 138 -14.79 -7.25 10.68
CA ARG A 138 -14.55 -8.48 11.43
C ARG A 138 -15.31 -9.67 10.84
N ASP A 139 -16.39 -9.42 10.11
CA ASP A 139 -17.16 -10.48 9.44
C ASP A 139 -16.28 -11.14 8.35
N PRO A 140 -16.02 -12.46 8.43
CA PRO A 140 -15.28 -13.19 7.41
C PRO A 140 -15.89 -13.05 6.01
N SER A 141 -17.22 -12.96 5.88
CA SER A 141 -17.91 -12.84 4.59
C SER A 141 -17.63 -11.49 3.92
N PHE A 142 -17.67 -10.42 4.73
CA PHE A 142 -17.30 -9.06 4.31
C PHE A 142 -15.84 -8.99 3.88
N ARG A 143 -14.92 -9.54 4.69
CA ARG A 143 -13.48 -9.58 4.36
C ARG A 143 -13.22 -10.31 3.04
N LYS A 144 -13.82 -11.48 2.82
CA LYS A 144 -13.68 -12.21 1.55
C LYS A 144 -14.11 -11.36 0.36
N THR A 145 -15.23 -10.66 0.47
CA THR A 145 -15.73 -9.77 -0.58
C THR A 145 -14.77 -8.61 -0.81
N LEU A 146 -14.35 -7.93 0.26
CA LEU A 146 -13.41 -6.81 0.23
C LEU A 146 -12.09 -7.17 -0.50
N TYR A 147 -11.49 -8.31 -0.16
CA TYR A 147 -10.19 -8.69 -0.73
C TYR A 147 -10.29 -9.20 -2.17
N ARG A 148 -11.43 -9.79 -2.57
CA ARG A 148 -11.72 -10.08 -3.99
C ARG A 148 -11.89 -8.80 -4.81
N GLU A 149 -12.56 -7.80 -4.25
CA GLU A 149 -12.68 -6.47 -4.86
C GLU A 149 -11.32 -5.80 -4.99
N TYR A 150 -10.49 -5.86 -3.96
CA TYR A 150 -9.13 -5.35 -4.03
C TYR A 150 -8.30 -6.05 -5.11
N GLY A 151 -8.40 -7.38 -5.25
CA GLY A 151 -7.73 -8.06 -6.36
C GLY A 151 -8.27 -7.65 -7.74
N ALA A 152 -9.58 -7.44 -7.90
CA ALA A 152 -10.16 -6.95 -9.15
C ALA A 152 -9.69 -5.52 -9.48
N PHE A 153 -9.61 -4.65 -8.47
CA PHE A 153 -9.01 -3.33 -8.55
C PHE A 153 -7.57 -3.43 -9.04
N ILE A 154 -6.71 -4.25 -8.43
CA ILE A 154 -5.31 -4.43 -8.86
C ILE A 154 -5.22 -4.96 -10.30
N THR A 155 -6.07 -5.92 -10.70
CA THR A 155 -6.12 -6.40 -12.09
C THR A 155 -6.44 -5.27 -13.07
N SER A 156 -7.32 -4.33 -12.69
CA SER A 156 -7.66 -3.18 -13.53
C SER A 156 -6.47 -2.23 -13.77
N LEU A 157 -5.46 -2.26 -12.89
CA LEU A 157 -4.23 -1.49 -13.00
C LEU A 157 -3.18 -2.12 -13.93
N ARG A 158 -3.50 -3.27 -14.54
CA ARG A 158 -2.73 -3.90 -15.63
C ARG A 158 -1.25 -4.13 -15.30
N GLY A 159 -0.97 -4.49 -14.04
CA GLY A 159 0.38 -4.86 -13.60
C GLY A 159 1.32 -3.69 -13.32
N CYS A 160 0.82 -2.46 -13.22
CA CYS A 160 1.65 -1.35 -12.74
C CYS A 160 2.06 -1.51 -11.26
N TYR A 161 1.32 -2.32 -10.50
CA TYR A 161 1.54 -2.62 -9.09
C TYR A 161 1.27 -4.09 -8.76
N VAL A 162 2.17 -4.70 -7.98
CA VAL A 162 2.08 -6.06 -7.42
C VAL A 162 1.96 -5.96 -5.90
N THR A 163 0.86 -6.48 -5.35
CA THR A 163 0.55 -6.39 -3.93
C THR A 163 1.10 -7.57 -3.10
N ALA A 164 1.13 -7.44 -1.79
CA ALA A 164 1.55 -8.50 -0.84
C ALA A 164 0.86 -8.32 0.53
N GLU A 165 1.19 -9.14 1.52
CA GLU A 165 0.73 -8.99 2.90
C GLU A 165 1.35 -7.74 3.57
N ASP A 166 0.57 -7.02 4.38
CA ASP A 166 1.02 -5.99 5.34
C ASP A 166 0.08 -5.94 6.58
N ALA A 167 0.24 -4.93 7.42
CA ALA A 167 -0.53 -4.76 8.65
C ALA A 167 -2.05 -4.79 8.39
N GLY A 168 -2.77 -5.58 9.21
CA GLY A 168 -4.23 -5.76 9.11
C GLY A 168 -4.69 -6.78 8.07
N THR A 169 -3.75 -7.40 7.35
CA THR A 169 -4.01 -8.46 6.36
C THR A 169 -3.37 -9.77 6.79
N THR A 170 -3.81 -10.87 6.19
CA THR A 170 -3.40 -12.23 6.52
C THR A 170 -3.23 -13.07 5.25
N ALA A 171 -2.56 -14.22 5.37
CA ALA A 171 -2.40 -15.16 4.25
C ALA A 171 -3.76 -15.61 3.62
N PRO A 172 -4.84 -15.87 4.40
CA PRO A 172 -6.18 -16.06 3.83
C PRO A 172 -6.69 -14.86 3.01
N ASP A 173 -6.42 -13.63 3.45
CA ASP A 173 -6.82 -12.44 2.68
C ASP A 173 -6.07 -12.38 1.34
N MET A 174 -4.77 -12.73 1.33
CA MET A 174 -3.98 -12.83 0.09
C MET A 174 -4.51 -13.92 -0.85
N ALA A 175 -5.03 -15.02 -0.31
CA ALA A 175 -5.68 -16.06 -1.10
C ALA A 175 -6.95 -15.54 -1.81
N GLU A 176 -7.72 -14.67 -1.15
CA GLU A 176 -8.90 -14.05 -1.75
C GLU A 176 -8.53 -12.99 -2.81
N ILE A 177 -7.46 -12.20 -2.60
CA ILE A 177 -6.90 -11.33 -3.64
C ILE A 177 -6.48 -12.15 -4.86
N PHE A 178 -5.79 -13.29 -4.64
CA PHE A 178 -5.32 -14.16 -5.72
C PHE A 178 -6.45 -14.81 -6.54
N ARG A 179 -7.69 -14.85 -6.03
CA ARG A 179 -8.85 -15.31 -6.81
C ARG A 179 -9.15 -14.39 -8.01
N THR A 180 -8.81 -13.10 -7.93
CA THR A 180 -9.17 -12.10 -8.94
C THR A 180 -7.97 -11.41 -9.58
N THR A 181 -6.74 -11.69 -9.14
CA THR A 181 -5.51 -11.18 -9.76
C THR A 181 -4.33 -12.14 -9.71
N ARG A 182 -3.35 -11.91 -10.59
CA ARG A 182 -2.01 -12.53 -10.55
C ARG A 182 -0.93 -11.55 -10.09
N PHE A 183 -1.27 -10.27 -9.89
CA PHE A 183 -0.33 -9.26 -9.39
C PHE A 183 -0.33 -9.24 -7.84
N VAL A 184 -0.06 -10.40 -7.24
CA VAL A 184 -0.02 -10.58 -5.78
C VAL A 184 1.02 -11.63 -5.37
N THR A 185 1.77 -11.36 -4.30
CA THR A 185 2.69 -12.30 -3.63
C THR A 185 2.18 -12.64 -2.22
N CYS A 186 2.94 -13.43 -1.45
CA CYS A 186 2.53 -13.92 -0.11
C CYS A 186 1.25 -14.78 -0.13
N VAL A 187 0.91 -15.31 -1.31
CA VAL A 187 -0.18 -16.26 -1.49
C VAL A 187 0.17 -17.58 -0.75
N PRO A 188 -0.79 -18.31 -0.17
CA PRO A 188 -0.50 -19.56 0.53
C PRO A 188 0.23 -20.60 -0.34
N PRO A 189 1.16 -21.41 0.24
CA PRO A 189 1.88 -22.45 -0.51
C PRO A 189 0.97 -23.50 -1.14
N ALA A 190 -0.17 -23.81 -0.51
CA ALA A 190 -1.16 -24.77 -1.02
C ALA A 190 -1.74 -24.39 -2.39
N VAL A 191 -1.58 -23.13 -2.83
CA VAL A 191 -1.98 -22.66 -4.16
C VAL A 191 -0.82 -22.05 -4.95
N GLY A 192 0.42 -22.41 -4.59
CA GLY A 192 1.64 -22.08 -5.35
C GLY A 192 2.35 -20.79 -4.96
N GLY A 193 2.00 -20.16 -3.83
CA GLY A 193 2.67 -18.95 -3.37
C GLY A 193 3.76 -19.17 -2.31
N SER A 194 4.44 -18.09 -1.91
CA SER A 194 5.53 -18.11 -0.93
C SER A 194 5.07 -18.19 0.54
N GLY A 195 3.78 -17.97 0.81
CA GLY A 195 3.24 -17.85 2.17
C GLY A 195 3.71 -16.61 2.93
N ASN A 196 3.55 -16.66 4.25
CA ASN A 196 3.79 -15.55 5.16
C ASN A 196 5.28 -15.14 5.20
N PRO A 197 5.62 -13.86 4.99
CA PRO A 197 7.01 -13.40 4.89
C PRO A 197 7.68 -13.10 6.24
N SER A 198 6.98 -13.25 7.37
CA SER A 198 7.44 -12.79 8.69
C SER A 198 8.72 -13.50 9.15
N PHE A 199 8.86 -14.80 8.90
CA PHE A 199 10.06 -15.55 9.28
C PHE A 199 11.33 -15.02 8.59
N ALA A 200 11.26 -14.81 7.28
CA ALA A 200 12.37 -14.24 6.51
C ALA A 200 12.69 -12.81 6.97
N THR A 201 11.65 -12.02 7.30
CA THR A 201 11.81 -10.67 7.84
C THR A 201 12.50 -10.67 9.20
N ALA A 202 12.08 -11.53 10.13
CA ALA A 202 12.68 -11.66 11.45
C ALA A 202 14.17 -12.05 11.35
N LYS A 203 14.49 -13.02 10.50
CA LYS A 203 15.89 -13.39 10.23
C LYS A 203 16.68 -12.20 9.69
N GLY A 204 16.12 -11.45 8.74
CA GLY A 204 16.77 -10.25 8.20
C GLY A 204 17.02 -9.16 9.24
N VAL A 205 16.12 -8.97 10.20
CA VAL A 205 16.30 -8.04 11.33
C VAL A 205 17.47 -8.49 12.22
N VAL A 206 17.59 -9.79 12.51
CA VAL A 206 18.74 -10.33 13.25
C VAL A 206 20.04 -10.10 12.49
N CYS A 207 20.10 -10.42 11.20
CA CYS A 207 21.28 -10.18 10.37
C CYS A 207 21.65 -8.68 10.32
N ALA A 208 20.67 -7.78 10.31
CA ALA A 208 20.92 -6.34 10.33
C ALA A 208 21.52 -5.89 11.68
N MET A 209 21.07 -6.44 12.80
CA MET A 209 21.66 -6.18 14.12
C MET A 209 23.11 -6.67 14.18
N GLU A 210 23.37 -7.89 13.70
CA GLU A 210 24.73 -8.46 13.63
C GLU A 210 25.64 -7.63 12.73
N GLY A 211 25.18 -7.24 11.54
CA GLY A 211 25.92 -6.39 10.61
C GLY A 211 26.25 -5.01 11.20
N ALA A 212 25.33 -4.42 11.98
CA ALA A 212 25.57 -3.17 12.68
C ALA A 212 26.64 -3.33 13.78
N LEU A 213 26.59 -4.39 14.58
CA LEU A 213 27.60 -4.67 15.60
C LEU A 213 28.98 -4.92 14.98
N HIS A 214 29.04 -5.68 13.89
CA HIS A 214 30.27 -5.92 13.15
C HIS A 214 30.88 -4.60 12.63
N THR A 215 30.06 -3.75 11.99
CA THR A 215 30.50 -2.45 11.47
C THR A 215 31.02 -1.52 12.57
N LEU A 216 30.45 -1.60 13.77
CA LEU A 216 30.86 -0.81 14.93
C LEU A 216 32.01 -1.46 15.74
N GLY A 217 32.52 -2.63 15.34
CA GLY A 217 33.55 -3.36 16.10
C GLY A 217 33.08 -3.85 17.47
N LYS A 218 31.79 -4.13 17.65
CA LYS A 218 31.16 -4.48 18.94
C LYS A 218 30.94 -5.99 19.16
N GLY A 219 31.51 -6.84 18.32
CA GLY A 219 31.39 -8.30 18.42
C GLY A 219 30.02 -8.83 17.97
N THR A 220 29.50 -9.83 18.67
CA THR A 220 28.25 -10.55 18.33
C THR A 220 27.08 -10.16 19.24
N LEU A 221 25.90 -10.75 18.99
CA LEU A 221 24.73 -10.65 19.85
C LEU A 221 24.81 -11.51 21.13
N GLU A 222 25.82 -12.38 21.26
CA GLU A 222 25.96 -13.25 22.43
C GLU A 222 26.09 -12.44 23.72
N GLY A 223 25.32 -12.82 24.75
CA GLY A 223 25.28 -12.12 26.04
C GLY A 223 24.69 -10.71 26.01
N ARG A 224 24.16 -10.24 24.86
CA ARG A 224 23.51 -8.93 24.74
C ARG A 224 22.06 -8.99 25.19
N ARG A 225 21.57 -7.86 25.72
CA ARG A 225 20.15 -7.66 26.07
C ARG A 225 19.47 -6.91 24.93
N VAL A 226 18.34 -7.44 24.45
CA VAL A 226 17.55 -6.85 23.36
C VAL A 226 16.15 -6.54 23.90
N ALA A 227 15.72 -5.29 23.75
CA ALA A 227 14.35 -4.89 24.03
C ALA A 227 13.53 -4.99 22.73
N MET A 228 12.38 -5.67 22.78
CA MET A 228 11.50 -5.87 21.64
C MET A 228 10.17 -5.15 21.87
N GLN A 229 9.75 -4.33 20.90
CA GLN A 229 8.47 -3.62 20.93
C GLN A 229 7.58 -4.13 19.78
N GLY A 230 6.49 -4.81 20.14
CA GLY A 230 5.63 -5.56 19.22
C GLY A 230 5.98 -7.05 19.25
N VAL A 231 5.01 -7.90 19.58
CA VAL A 231 5.14 -9.37 19.73
C VAL A 231 4.09 -10.05 18.87
#